data_AF-A0A3D1U064-F1
#
_entry.id   AF-A0A3D1U064-F1
#
_cell.length_a   1.000
_cell.length_b   1.000
_cell.length_c   1.000
_cell.angle_alpha   90.00
_cell.angle_beta   90.00
_cell.angle_gamma   90.00
#
_symmetry.space_group_name_H-M   'P 1'
#
loop_
_entity.id
_entity.type
_entity.pdbx_description
1 polymer ?
#
loop_
_entity_poly.entity_id
_entity_poly.type
_entity_poly.pdbx_seq_one_letter_code
_entity_poly.pdbx_strand_id
1 'polypeptide(L)'
;VSQSGVWRILRRLDLSRLPTSQRYKRHKERWKRYEKQRPGLSVQIDVKFIDPIRGVRKKHYQFTAIDDCTRLRVLKIYGQLNQKTAIQFADYVLEKLPFRVEQIQTDNGAEFQSAFHWHLLDRGLRHVYIRPSTPRLNGKVERSHRIDDEEFYRMLAGEVIDDAQIFNIKLQEWEHFYNFERPHGALAGQTPYERLRQATRASV
;
A
#
# COMPACT_ATOMS: atom_id res chain seq x y z
N VAL A 1 3.59 12.44 47.76
CA VAL A 1 4.07 11.26 46.98
C VAL A 1 4.79 11.77 45.74
N SER A 2 6.00 11.31 45.44
CA SER A 2 6.74 11.77 44.25
C SER A 2 6.22 11.12 42.96
N GLN A 3 6.37 11.78 41.81
CA GLN A 3 5.96 11.23 40.51
C GLN A 3 6.58 9.84 40.24
N SER A 4 7.85 9.67 40.59
CA SER A 4 8.56 8.39 40.48
C SER A 4 7.99 7.31 41.39
N GLY A 5 7.43 7.70 42.55
CA GLY A 5 6.73 6.80 43.46
C GLY A 5 5.40 6.33 42.89
N VAL A 6 4.60 7.26 42.35
CA VAL A 6 3.34 6.93 41.66
C VAL A 6 3.58 5.98 40.48
N TRP A 7 4.59 6.26 39.65
CA TRP A 7 4.90 5.41 38.51
C TRP A 7 5.31 3.98 38.91
N ARG A 8 6.12 3.82 39.97
CA ARG A 8 6.51 2.50 40.49
C ARG A 8 5.31 1.70 41.01
N ILE A 9 4.37 2.36 41.68
CA ILE A 9 3.13 1.72 42.15
C ILE A 9 2.29 1.26 40.96
N LEU A 10 2.07 2.12 39.96
CA LEU A 10 1.31 1.77 38.76
C LEU A 10 1.97 0.63 37.97
N ARG A 11 3.30 0.59 37.89
CA ARG A 11 4.04 -0.50 37.23
C ARG A 11 3.92 -1.82 37.97
N ARG A 12 3.96 -1.80 39.31
CA ARG A 12 3.79 -3.00 40.14
C ARG A 12 2.39 -3.60 40.02
N LEU A 13 1.38 -2.76 39.78
CA LEU A 13 -0.01 -3.17 39.60
C LEU A 13 -0.37 -3.46 38.13
N ASP A 14 0.61 -3.45 37.22
CA ASP A 14 0.44 -3.57 35.76
C ASP A 14 -0.52 -2.52 35.12
N LEU A 15 -0.72 -1.40 35.82
CA LEU A 15 -1.53 -0.25 35.39
C LEU A 15 -0.69 0.90 34.82
N SER A 16 0.61 0.66 34.58
CA SER A 16 1.52 1.67 34.02
C SER A 16 1.21 2.06 32.57
N ARG A 17 0.29 1.34 31.93
CA ARG A 17 -0.09 1.53 30.54
C ARG A 17 -1.60 1.70 30.49
N LEU A 18 -2.05 2.79 29.86
CA LEU A 18 -3.46 2.94 29.52
C LEU A 18 -3.90 1.75 28.63
N PRO A 19 -5.08 1.17 28.87
CA PRO A 19 -5.69 0.17 27.99
C PRO A 19 -5.69 0.66 26.55
N THR A 20 -5.50 -0.23 25.58
CA THR A 20 -5.44 0.10 24.15
C THR A 20 -6.67 0.91 23.69
N SER A 21 -7.84 0.64 24.28
CA SER A 21 -9.10 1.35 24.04
C SER A 21 -9.07 2.84 24.45
N GLN A 22 -8.27 3.21 25.44
CA GLN A 22 -8.16 4.58 25.95
C GLN A 22 -7.01 5.38 25.31
N ARG A 23 -6.11 4.71 24.59
CA ARG A 23 -5.07 5.37 23.77
C ARG A 23 -5.64 5.98 22.49
N TYR A 24 -6.83 5.56 22.07
CA TYR A 24 -7.50 6.06 20.90
C TYR A 24 -8.12 7.44 21.16
N LYS A 25 -7.42 8.52 20.81
CA LYS A 25 -8.05 9.83 20.66
C LYS A 25 -8.90 9.80 19.39
N ARG A 26 -10.22 9.72 19.55
CA ARG A 26 -11.18 9.87 18.45
C ARG A 26 -10.95 11.25 17.83
N HIS A 27 -10.42 11.30 16.60
CA HIS A 27 -10.34 12.55 15.86
C HIS A 27 -11.76 13.12 15.73
N LYS A 28 -11.98 14.33 16.27
CA LYS A 28 -13.29 15.01 16.32
C LYS A 28 -13.84 15.32 14.93
N GLU A 29 -12.98 15.39 13.92
CA GLU A 29 -13.38 15.67 12.54
C GLU A 29 -13.30 14.42 11.67
N ARG A 30 -14.43 14.09 11.03
CA ARG A 30 -14.50 13.07 10.00
C ARG A 30 -13.89 13.68 8.74
N TRP A 31 -12.61 13.41 8.51
CA TRP A 31 -11.88 13.95 7.35
C TRP A 31 -12.56 13.56 6.03
N LYS A 32 -12.72 14.54 5.13
CA LYS A 32 -13.27 14.31 3.79
C LYS A 32 -12.32 13.41 3.01
N ARG A 33 -12.79 12.23 2.63
CA ARG A 33 -12.06 11.35 1.70
C ARG A 33 -11.90 12.10 0.38
N TYR A 34 -10.69 12.10 -0.18
CA TYR A 34 -10.42 12.71 -1.47
C TYR A 34 -10.19 11.64 -2.53
N GLU A 35 -10.54 11.97 -3.76
CA GLU A 35 -10.36 11.14 -4.94
C GLU A 35 -9.92 12.04 -6.09
N LYS A 36 -8.90 11.63 -6.84
CA LYS A 36 -8.51 12.33 -8.05
C LYS A 36 -9.61 12.20 -9.10
N GLN A 37 -9.74 13.26 -9.91
CA GLN A 37 -10.81 13.38 -10.90
C GLN A 37 -10.66 12.40 -12.07
N ARG A 38 -9.42 12.03 -12.42
CA ARG A 38 -9.14 11.13 -13.55
C ARG A 38 -8.09 10.07 -13.21
N PRO A 39 -8.14 8.89 -13.87
CA PRO A 39 -7.12 7.85 -13.73
C PRO A 39 -5.73 8.37 -14.08
N GLY A 40 -4.70 7.90 -13.39
CA GLY A 40 -3.31 8.23 -13.68
C GLY A 40 -2.84 9.60 -13.19
N LEU A 41 -3.74 10.44 -12.65
CA LEU A 41 -3.33 11.73 -12.09
C LEU A 41 -2.41 11.58 -10.87
N SER A 42 -2.60 10.52 -10.09
CA SER A 42 -1.69 10.16 -9.00
C SER A 42 -1.80 8.68 -8.69
N VAL A 43 -0.68 7.97 -8.75
CA VAL A 43 -0.56 6.58 -8.31
C VAL A 43 0.23 6.56 -7.00
N GLN A 44 -0.29 5.89 -5.99
CA GLN A 44 0.42 5.69 -4.71
C GLN A 44 1.24 4.41 -4.81
N ILE A 45 2.53 4.48 -4.49
CA ILE A 45 3.41 3.32 -4.41
C ILE A 45 3.90 3.18 -2.96
N ASP A 46 3.83 1.95 -2.45
CA ASP A 46 4.30 1.60 -1.11
C ASP A 46 4.81 0.16 -1.07
N VAL A 47 5.67 -0.13 -0.09
CA VAL A 47 6.27 -1.45 0.10
C VAL A 47 5.92 -2.03 1.45
N LYS A 48 5.46 -3.27 1.45
CA LYS A 48 5.20 -4.03 2.67
C LYS A 48 6.14 -5.23 2.76
N PHE A 49 6.76 -5.39 3.93
CA PHE A 49 7.45 -6.63 4.28
C PHE A 49 6.43 -7.76 4.47
N ILE A 50 6.70 -8.91 3.85
CA ILE A 50 5.91 -10.13 4.03
C ILE A 50 6.67 -11.03 5.00
N ASP A 51 6.01 -11.41 6.09
CA ASP A 51 6.56 -12.40 7.02
C ASP A 51 6.79 -13.73 6.29
N PRO A 52 7.91 -14.41 6.53
CA PRO A 52 8.17 -15.69 5.87
C PRO A 52 7.10 -16.72 6.21
N ILE A 53 6.49 -17.33 5.19
CA ILE A 53 5.52 -18.40 5.40
C ILE A 53 6.29 -19.68 5.76
N ARG A 54 6.14 -20.12 7.02
CA ARG A 54 6.64 -21.37 7.65
C ARG A 54 7.98 -21.92 7.10
N GLY A 55 9.06 -21.68 7.85
CA GLY A 55 10.33 -22.44 7.72
C GLY A 55 11.38 -21.81 6.79
N VAL A 56 10.99 -20.80 6.00
CA VAL A 56 11.89 -20.08 5.11
C VAL A 56 12.44 -18.85 5.81
N ARG A 57 13.75 -18.56 5.71
CA ARG A 57 14.37 -17.33 6.27
C ARG A 57 14.45 -16.17 5.26
N LYS A 58 13.97 -16.38 4.03
CA LYS A 58 14.04 -15.38 2.96
C LYS A 58 13.02 -14.27 3.21
N LYS A 59 13.48 -13.04 3.06
CA LYS A 59 12.66 -11.84 3.16
C LYS A 59 12.03 -11.56 1.80
N HIS A 60 10.72 -11.31 1.78
CA HIS A 60 10.00 -10.88 0.60
C HIS A 60 9.36 -9.52 0.85
N TYR A 61 9.30 -8.73 -0.23
CA TYR A 61 8.79 -7.37 -0.21
C TYR A 61 7.71 -7.22 -1.27
N GLN A 62 6.47 -6.99 -0.84
CA GLN A 62 5.36 -6.67 -1.72
C GLN A 62 5.40 -5.19 -2.05
N PHE A 63 5.68 -4.87 -3.30
CA PHE A 63 5.45 -3.56 -3.86
C PHE A 63 4.00 -3.48 -4.35
N THR A 64 3.30 -2.42 -3.96
CA THR A 64 1.92 -2.16 -4.35
C THR A 64 1.85 -0.77 -4.96
N ALA A 65 1.37 -0.67 -6.19
CA ALA A 65 0.93 0.57 -6.80
C ALA A 65 -0.59 0.60 -6.84
N ILE A 66 -1.22 1.72 -6.48
CA ILE A 66 -2.68 1.88 -6.56
C ILE A 66 -3.05 3.25 -7.10
N ASP A 67 -3.94 3.27 -8.09
CA ASP A 67 -4.45 4.51 -8.66
C ASP A 67 -5.46 5.20 -7.71
N ASP A 68 -5.26 6.51 -7.51
CA ASP A 68 -6.06 7.31 -6.58
C ASP A 68 -7.49 7.53 -7.06
N CYS A 69 -7.76 7.44 -8.37
CA CYS A 69 -9.11 7.59 -8.93
C CYS A 69 -9.86 6.26 -8.91
N THR A 70 -9.29 5.22 -9.48
CA THR A 70 -10.00 3.97 -9.82
C THR A 70 -9.80 2.84 -8.81
N ARG A 71 -8.80 2.94 -7.92
CA ARG A 71 -8.28 1.82 -7.10
C ARG A 71 -7.65 0.69 -7.92
N LEU A 72 -7.47 0.85 -9.23
CA LEU A 72 -6.76 -0.16 -10.02
C LEU A 72 -5.35 -0.27 -9.48
N ARG A 73 -4.91 -1.50 -9.21
CA ARG A 73 -3.64 -1.77 -8.55
C ARG A 73 -2.74 -2.66 -9.37
N VAL A 74 -1.45 -2.53 -9.12
CA VAL A 74 -0.40 -3.40 -9.65
C VAL A 74 0.45 -3.87 -8.46
N LEU A 75 0.73 -5.16 -8.40
CA LEU A 75 1.43 -5.84 -7.33
C LEU A 75 2.65 -6.57 -7.88
N LYS A 76 3.74 -6.58 -7.10
CA LYS A 76 4.89 -7.44 -7.40
C LYS A 76 5.71 -7.73 -6.16
N ILE A 77 6.20 -8.95 -6.04
CA ILE A 77 7.09 -9.38 -4.96
C ILE A 77 8.53 -9.41 -5.43
N TYR A 78 9.41 -8.82 -4.63
CA TYR A 78 10.87 -8.88 -4.80
C TYR A 78 11.52 -9.52 -3.56
N GLY A 79 12.68 -10.15 -3.76
CA GLY A 79 13.50 -10.68 -2.66
C GLY A 79 14.39 -9.63 -1.98
N GLN A 80 14.40 -8.39 -2.48
CA GLN A 80 15.24 -7.30 -1.98
C GLN A 80 14.46 -5.98 -1.97
N LEU A 81 14.77 -5.14 -0.98
CA LEU A 81 14.27 -3.78 -0.85
C LEU A 81 15.41 -2.79 -1.06
N ASN A 82 15.46 -2.16 -2.24
CA ASN A 82 16.43 -1.13 -2.58
C ASN A 82 15.90 -0.25 -3.73
N GLN A 83 16.62 0.83 -4.06
CA GLN A 83 16.19 1.76 -5.11
C GLN A 83 16.11 1.08 -6.49
N LYS A 84 16.94 0.06 -6.77
CA LYS A 84 16.89 -0.69 -8.03
C LYS A 84 15.58 -1.49 -8.16
N THR A 85 15.15 -2.17 -7.10
CA THR A 85 13.86 -2.91 -7.13
C THR A 85 12.67 -1.96 -7.18
N ALA A 86 12.75 -0.79 -6.53
CA ALA A 86 11.73 0.25 -6.67
C ALA A 86 11.62 0.79 -8.10
N ILE A 87 12.75 1.10 -8.76
CA ILE A 87 12.78 1.53 -10.17
C ILE A 87 12.16 0.47 -11.08
N GLN A 88 12.60 -0.78 -10.95
CA GLN A 88 12.04 -1.90 -11.71
C GLN A 88 10.54 -2.05 -11.51
N PHE A 89 10.05 -1.80 -10.29
CA PHE A 89 8.62 -1.84 -10.00
C PHE A 89 7.88 -0.67 -10.66
N ALA A 90 8.42 0.55 -10.60
CA ALA A 90 7.81 1.69 -11.28
C ALA A 90 7.69 1.45 -12.79
N ASP A 91 8.73 0.94 -13.45
CA ASP A 91 8.65 0.61 -14.88
C ASP A 91 7.58 -0.45 -15.17
N TYR A 92 7.53 -1.51 -14.34
CA TYR A 92 6.50 -2.54 -14.43
C TYR A 92 5.07 -1.97 -14.25
N VAL A 93 4.88 -1.00 -13.36
CA VAL A 93 3.60 -0.31 -13.16
C VAL A 93 3.21 0.48 -14.42
N LEU A 94 4.14 1.21 -15.02
CA LEU A 94 3.87 2.01 -16.22
C LEU A 94 3.52 1.13 -17.43
N GLU A 95 4.11 -0.06 -17.52
CA GLU A 95 3.77 -1.04 -18.56
C GLU A 95 2.39 -1.67 -18.35
N LYS A 96 1.98 -1.90 -17.09
CA LYS A 96 0.73 -2.58 -16.73
C LYS A 96 -0.51 -1.69 -16.75
N LEU A 97 -0.36 -0.41 -16.40
CA LEU A 97 -1.50 0.49 -16.31
C LEU A 97 -2.01 0.87 -17.71
N PRO A 98 -3.33 0.80 -17.97
CA PRO A 98 -3.90 1.09 -19.28
C PRO A 98 -4.08 2.59 -19.56
N PHE A 99 -3.35 3.45 -18.84
CA PHE A 99 -3.43 4.91 -18.93
C PHE A 99 -2.10 5.56 -18.56
N ARG A 100 -1.89 6.79 -19.03
CA ARG A 100 -0.71 7.58 -18.69
C ARG A 100 -0.73 8.00 -17.22
N VAL A 101 0.36 7.73 -16.51
CA VAL A 101 0.58 8.23 -15.15
C VAL A 101 1.30 9.58 -15.21
N GLU A 102 0.81 10.56 -14.45
CA GLU A 102 1.43 11.88 -14.35
C GLU A 102 2.32 12.03 -13.13
N GLN A 103 1.96 11.33 -12.06
CA GLN A 103 2.61 11.46 -10.77
C GLN A 103 2.59 10.13 -10.04
N ILE A 104 3.72 9.82 -9.42
CA ILE A 104 3.84 8.79 -8.41
C ILE A 104 4.03 9.46 -7.05
N GLN A 105 3.29 8.98 -6.06
CA GLN A 105 3.37 9.41 -4.67
C GLN A 105 3.90 8.25 -3.82
N THR A 106 4.94 8.49 -3.04
CA THR A 106 5.54 7.50 -2.12
C THR A 106 5.71 8.09 -0.73
N ASP A 107 6.06 7.23 0.23
CA ASP A 107 6.65 7.69 1.48
C ASP A 107 8.11 8.13 1.30
N ASN A 108 8.77 8.46 2.41
CA ASN A 108 10.19 8.86 2.41
C ASN A 108 11.13 7.65 2.61
N GLY A 109 10.71 6.44 2.21
CA GLY A 109 11.52 5.22 2.27
C GLY A 109 12.86 5.36 1.54
N ALA A 110 13.86 4.61 1.97
CA ALA A 110 15.21 4.66 1.41
C ALA A 110 15.27 4.19 -0.06
N GLU A 111 14.35 3.31 -0.44
CA GLU A 111 14.09 2.79 -1.77
C GLU A 111 13.47 3.82 -2.73
N PHE A 112 12.88 4.90 -2.21
CA PHE A 112 12.26 5.96 -3.00
C PHE A 112 13.08 7.25 -3.03
N GLN A 113 14.36 7.21 -2.67
CA GLN A 113 15.23 8.39 -2.63
C GLN A 113 15.74 8.79 -4.03
N SER A 114 16.88 9.46 -4.10
CA SER A 114 17.34 10.20 -5.28
C SER A 114 17.36 9.41 -6.58
N ALA A 115 17.87 8.16 -6.63
CA ALA A 115 17.94 7.43 -7.91
C ALA A 115 16.54 7.10 -8.44
N PHE A 116 15.61 6.72 -7.56
CA PHE A 116 14.22 6.51 -7.91
C PHE A 116 13.55 7.82 -8.37
N HIS A 117 13.78 8.92 -7.63
CA HIS A 117 13.23 10.23 -7.98
C HIS A 117 13.67 10.70 -9.38
N TRP A 118 14.96 10.63 -9.69
CA TRP A 118 15.49 11.04 -10.99
C TRP A 118 14.99 10.14 -12.12
N HIS A 119 14.92 8.82 -11.90
CA HIS A 119 14.34 7.90 -12.87
C HIS A 119 12.91 8.28 -13.25
N LEU A 120 12.07 8.63 -12.27
CA LEU A 120 10.70 9.06 -12.55
C LEU A 120 10.62 10.35 -13.36
N LEU A 121 11.49 11.33 -13.04
CA LEU A 121 11.57 12.58 -13.79
C LEU A 121 12.01 12.35 -15.24
N ASP A 122 13.00 11.49 -15.47
CA ASP A 122 13.49 11.12 -16.81
C ASP A 122 12.40 10.42 -17.64
N ARG A 123 11.51 9.68 -16.98
CA ARG A 123 10.32 9.07 -17.59
C ARG A 123 9.16 10.06 -17.79
N GLY A 124 9.34 11.33 -17.41
CA GLY A 124 8.36 12.40 -17.57
C GLY A 124 7.24 12.39 -16.51
N LEU A 125 7.48 11.78 -15.35
CA LEU A 125 6.54 11.73 -14.23
C LEU A 125 6.99 12.65 -13.10
N ARG A 126 6.05 13.28 -12.41
CA ARG A 126 6.34 13.95 -11.13
C ARG A 126 6.49 12.91 -10.03
N HIS A 127 7.48 13.09 -9.17
CA HIS A 127 7.61 12.32 -7.95
C HIS A 127 7.25 13.17 -6.73
N VAL A 128 6.31 12.70 -5.90
CA VAL A 128 5.81 13.43 -4.73
C VAL A 128 5.96 12.60 -3.46
N TYR A 129 6.78 13.09 -2.53
CA TYR A 129 6.86 12.52 -1.19
C TYR A 129 5.65 12.94 -0.33
N ILE A 130 5.08 11.99 0.42
CA ILE A 130 4.14 12.34 1.48
C ILE A 130 4.86 13.13 2.57
N ARG A 131 4.13 14.08 3.17
CA ARG A 131 4.65 14.82 4.32
C ARG A 131 4.88 13.86 5.49
N PRO A 132 6.00 14.01 6.24
CA PRO A 132 6.23 13.24 7.45
C PRO A 132 5.03 13.28 8.40
N SER A 133 4.79 12.18 9.13
CA SER A 133 3.72 12.05 10.12
C SER A 133 2.29 12.25 9.55
N THR A 134 2.10 11.99 8.26
CA THR A 134 0.79 12.13 7.59
C THR A 134 0.32 10.81 6.95
N PRO A 135 0.21 9.70 7.71
CA PRO A 135 -0.09 8.35 7.17
C PRO A 135 -1.38 8.30 6.33
N ARG A 136 -2.36 9.16 6.67
CA ARG A 136 -3.59 9.34 5.90
C ARG A 136 -3.40 9.61 4.39
N LEU A 137 -2.28 10.18 3.96
CA LEU A 137 -2.01 10.44 2.55
C LEU A 137 -1.79 9.15 1.75
N ASN A 138 -1.38 8.07 2.41
CA ASN A 138 -1.21 6.74 1.86
C ASN A 138 -2.35 5.76 2.24
N GLY A 139 -3.47 6.27 2.77
CA GLY A 139 -4.53 5.42 3.31
C GLY A 139 -5.24 4.51 2.30
N LYS A 140 -4.98 4.66 0.98
CA LYS A 140 -5.50 3.78 -0.07
C LYS A 140 -4.61 2.54 -0.23
N VAL A 141 -3.31 2.74 -0.33
CA VAL A 141 -2.35 1.61 -0.41
C VAL A 141 -2.29 0.84 0.91
N GLU A 142 -2.30 1.53 2.06
CA GLU A 142 -2.39 0.88 3.38
C GLU A 142 -3.66 0.01 3.52
N ARG A 143 -4.79 0.47 2.94
CA ARG A 143 -6.03 -0.32 2.90
C ARG A 143 -5.91 -1.51 1.94
N SER A 144 -5.20 -1.38 0.83
CA SER A 144 -4.91 -2.51 -0.06
C SER A 144 -4.10 -3.57 0.68
N HIS A 145 -3.03 -3.20 1.38
CA HIS A 145 -2.23 -4.15 2.16
C HIS A 145 -3.05 -4.87 3.22
N ARG A 146 -3.97 -4.18 3.89
CA ARG A 146 -4.88 -4.83 4.85
C ARG A 146 -5.78 -5.87 4.19
N ILE A 147 -6.31 -5.56 3.00
CA ILE A 147 -7.11 -6.51 2.22
C ILE A 147 -6.26 -7.73 1.85
N ASP A 148 -5.00 -7.52 1.45
CA ASP A 148 -4.07 -8.61 1.15
C ASP A 148 -3.81 -9.49 2.39
N ASP A 149 -3.67 -8.90 3.57
CA ASP A 149 -3.49 -9.64 4.84
C ASP A 149 -4.75 -10.42 5.25
N GLU A 150 -5.92 -9.83 5.10
CA GLU A 150 -7.18 -10.41 5.55
C GLU A 150 -7.70 -11.50 4.61
N GLU A 151 -7.48 -11.35 3.30
CA GLU A 151 -8.05 -12.23 2.28
C GLU A 151 -6.99 -13.13 1.65
N PHE A 152 -5.89 -12.58 1.13
CA PHE A 152 -4.90 -13.37 0.37
C PHE A 152 -3.92 -14.13 1.24
N TYR A 153 -3.15 -13.46 2.09
CA TYR A 153 -2.15 -14.11 2.93
C TYR A 153 -2.77 -15.08 3.94
N ARG A 154 -4.02 -14.82 4.36
CA ARG A 154 -4.79 -15.74 5.18
C ARG A 154 -5.14 -17.03 4.44
N MET A 155 -5.47 -16.98 3.15
CA MET A 155 -5.72 -18.18 2.34
C MET A 155 -4.44 -18.99 2.09
N LEU A 156 -3.29 -18.32 1.98
CA LEU A 156 -1.99 -18.96 1.84
C LEU A 156 -1.41 -19.48 3.17
N ALA A 157 -2.12 -19.29 4.29
CA ALA A 157 -1.66 -19.70 5.60
C ALA A 157 -1.52 -21.23 5.67
N GLY A 158 -0.28 -21.71 5.60
CA GLY A 158 0.06 -23.14 5.64
C GLY A 158 0.80 -23.64 4.41
N GLU A 159 0.80 -22.89 3.31
CA GLU A 159 1.64 -23.19 2.14
C GLU A 159 3.10 -22.76 2.40
N VAL A 160 4.07 -23.52 1.91
CA VAL A 160 5.49 -23.11 1.96
C VAL A 160 5.85 -22.56 0.59
N ILE A 161 6.07 -21.25 0.51
CA ILE A 161 6.51 -20.57 -0.71
C ILE A 161 7.85 -19.89 -0.40
N ASP A 162 8.93 -20.45 -0.94
CA ASP A 162 10.30 -19.93 -0.78
C ASP A 162 10.90 -19.33 -2.07
N ASP A 163 10.09 -19.32 -3.13
CA ASP A 163 10.40 -18.80 -4.45
C ASP A 163 9.53 -17.58 -4.77
N ALA A 164 10.19 -16.45 -5.06
CA ALA A 164 9.53 -15.23 -5.47
C ALA A 164 8.75 -15.38 -6.79
N GLN A 165 9.15 -16.27 -7.69
CA GLN A 165 8.44 -16.52 -8.95
C GLN A 165 7.09 -17.17 -8.71
N ILE A 166 7.06 -18.25 -7.93
CA ILE A 166 5.82 -18.94 -7.55
C ILE A 166 4.90 -17.98 -6.79
N PHE A 167 5.46 -17.17 -5.89
CA PHE A 167 4.68 -16.17 -5.18
C PHE A 167 4.06 -15.14 -6.12
N ASN A 168 4.83 -14.65 -7.11
CA ASN A 168 4.32 -13.70 -8.09
C ASN A 168 3.21 -14.29 -8.98
N ILE A 169 3.21 -15.59 -9.28
CA ILE A 169 2.11 -16.23 -10.03
C ILE A 169 0.81 -16.13 -9.24
N LYS A 170 0.81 -16.59 -7.97
CA LYS A 170 -0.37 -16.49 -7.08
C LYS A 170 -0.80 -15.04 -6.86
N LEU A 171 0.17 -14.11 -6.76
CA LEU A 171 -0.09 -12.69 -6.59
C LEU A 171 -0.74 -12.07 -7.83
N GLN A 172 -0.39 -12.53 -9.04
CA GLN A 172 -1.01 -12.08 -10.29
C GLN A 172 -2.47 -12.53 -10.39
N GLU A 173 -2.78 -13.76 -9.98
CA GLU A 173 -4.18 -14.23 -9.89
C GLU A 173 -4.98 -13.38 -8.90
N TRP A 174 -4.38 -13.07 -7.74
CA TRP A 174 -4.98 -12.19 -6.74
C TRP A 174 -5.17 -10.73 -7.23
N GLU A 175 -4.20 -10.20 -7.96
CA GLU A 175 -4.31 -8.89 -8.61
C GLU A 175 -5.47 -8.88 -9.62
N HIS A 176 -5.59 -9.94 -10.44
CA HIS A 176 -6.67 -10.07 -11.41
C HIS A 176 -8.04 -10.08 -10.73
N PHE A 177 -8.23 -10.97 -9.75
CA PHE A 177 -9.48 -11.04 -8.98
C PHE A 177 -9.84 -9.68 -8.38
N TYR A 178 -8.87 -8.99 -7.74
CA TYR A 178 -9.12 -7.68 -7.17
C TYR A 178 -9.55 -6.63 -8.21
N ASN A 179 -8.86 -6.57 -9.34
CA ASN A 179 -9.09 -5.53 -10.34
C ASN A 179 -10.36 -5.76 -11.17
N PHE A 180 -10.75 -7.02 -11.39
CA PHE A 180 -11.80 -7.37 -12.36
C PHE A 180 -13.06 -7.99 -11.76
N GLU A 181 -12.98 -8.60 -10.58
CA GLU A 181 -14.08 -9.39 -10.01
C GLU A 181 -14.53 -8.92 -8.62
N ARG A 182 -13.60 -8.44 -7.79
CA ARG A 182 -13.87 -8.07 -6.40
C ARG A 182 -14.69 -6.78 -6.31
N PRO A 183 -15.88 -6.79 -5.69
CA PRO A 183 -16.67 -5.58 -5.46
C PRO A 183 -16.02 -4.70 -4.39
N HIS A 184 -15.97 -3.39 -4.63
CA HIS A 184 -15.37 -2.43 -3.69
C HIS A 184 -16.40 -1.49 -3.09
N GLY A 185 -16.59 -1.57 -1.77
CA GLY A 185 -17.47 -0.64 -1.06
C GLY A 185 -17.07 0.84 -1.19
N ALA A 186 -15.77 1.12 -1.41
CA ALA A 186 -15.29 2.48 -1.70
C ALA A 186 -15.68 2.99 -3.09
N LEU A 187 -16.07 2.09 -3.99
CA LEU A 187 -16.48 2.35 -5.38
C LEU A 187 -17.97 2.00 -5.59
N ALA A 188 -18.78 2.10 -4.53
CA ALA A 188 -20.21 1.77 -4.57
C ALA A 188 -20.52 0.36 -5.11
N GLY A 189 -19.64 -0.62 -4.81
CA GLY A 189 -19.80 -2.01 -5.23
C GLY A 189 -19.13 -2.36 -6.56
N GLN A 190 -18.65 -1.36 -7.32
CA GLN A 190 -17.97 -1.60 -8.60
C GLN A 190 -16.58 -2.19 -8.40
N THR A 191 -16.08 -2.86 -9.43
CA THR A 191 -14.67 -3.27 -9.53
C THR A 191 -13.80 -2.08 -9.96
N PRO A 192 -12.48 -2.11 -9.69
CA PRO A 192 -11.57 -1.07 -10.14
C PRO A 192 -11.60 -0.88 -11.67
N TYR A 193 -11.74 -1.98 -12.41
CA TYR A 193 -11.85 -1.93 -13.86
C TYR A 193 -13.17 -1.32 -14.35
N GLU A 194 -14.30 -1.62 -13.70
CA GLU A 194 -15.57 -0.95 -14.01
C GLU A 194 -15.49 0.56 -13.74
N ARG A 195 -14.89 0.95 -12.61
CA ARG A 195 -14.66 2.35 -12.26
C ARG A 195 -13.78 3.05 -13.29
N LEU A 196 -12.74 2.37 -13.78
CA LEU A 196 -11.89 2.86 -14.86
C LEU A 196 -12.71 3.10 -16.13
N ARG A 197 -13.51 2.13 -16.58
CA ARG A 197 -14.36 2.29 -17.78
C ARG A 197 -15.31 3.48 -17.67
N GLN A 198 -15.88 3.71 -16.49
CA GLN A 198 -16.74 4.87 -16.24
C GLN A 198 -15.96 6.18 -16.28
N ALA A 199 -14.79 6.25 -15.65
CA ALA A 199 -13.96 7.45 -15.64
C ALA A 199 -13.47 7.84 -17.04
N THR A 200 -13.12 6.85 -17.87
CA THR A 200 -12.70 7.08 -19.25
C THR A 200 -13.87 7.56 -20.13
N ARG A 201 -15.08 7.00 -19.95
CA ARG A 201 -16.28 7.44 -20.68
C ARG A 201 -16.72 8.86 -20.36
N ALA A 202 -16.50 9.32 -19.13
CA ALA A 202 -16.83 10.68 -18.71
C ALA A 202 -15.82 11.73 -19.19
N SER A 203 -14.70 11.30 -19.78
CA SER A 203 -13.61 12.16 -20.26
C SER A 203 -13.62 12.35 -21.79
N VAL A 204 -14.61 11.76 -22.49
CA VAL A 204 -14.90 11.91 -23.92
C VAL A 204 -16.17 12.74 -24.05
#